data_AF-A0AAU4W3F2-F1
#
_entry.id   AF-A0AAU4W3F2-F1
#
_cell.length_a   1.000
_cell.length_b   1.000
_cell.length_c   1.000
_cell.angle_alpha   90.00
_cell.angle_beta   90.00
_cell.angle_gamma   90.00
#
_symmetry.space_group_name_H-M   'P 1'
#
loop_
_entity.id
_entity.type
_entity.pdbx_description
1 polymer ?
#
loop_
_entity_poly.entity_id
_entity_poly.type
_entity_poly.pdbx_seq_one_letter_code
_entity_poly.pdbx_strand_id
1 'polypeptide(L)'
;MRRKRTIPAFHQEARHGSIGVVDPRRPATDPKCGVRTRAAVIDVNQDAESAERTVKFLTDLGVSGSTRSSEVREFGRAKELLGQESSLSGLCGYCWSGKLAVAPDGKVFTCVMARDWPVGDVPSQSLGEILHGGELARIRREIHETVWLPATADKERCPQTCGPDLACPCDPLLCPKCCGPTRLR
;
A
#
# COMPACT_ATOMS: atom_id res chain seq x y z
N MET A 1 60.59 12.08 13.45
CA MET A 1 60.37 11.48 12.11
C MET A 1 59.11 10.62 12.13
N ARG A 2 57.94 11.18 11.80
CA ARG A 2 56.66 10.46 11.76
C ARG A 2 56.47 9.86 10.36
N ARG A 3 56.42 8.53 10.26
CA ARG A 3 56.16 7.80 9.00
C ARG A 3 54.71 8.03 8.57
N LYS A 4 54.51 8.71 7.43
CA LYS A 4 53.20 8.84 6.75
C LYS A 4 52.79 7.45 6.26
N ARG A 5 51.63 6.95 6.70
CA ARG A 5 51.00 5.75 6.12
C ARG A 5 50.22 6.18 4.89
N THR A 6 50.67 5.76 3.72
CA THR A 6 49.94 5.83 2.45
C THR A 6 48.83 4.78 2.46
N ILE A 7 47.59 5.21 2.20
CA ILE A 7 46.42 4.36 2.01
C ILE A 7 46.53 3.74 0.61
N PRO A 8 46.43 2.40 0.43
CA PRO A 8 46.52 1.82 -0.90
C PRO A 8 45.24 2.12 -1.70
N ALA A 9 45.41 2.49 -2.97
CA ALA A 9 44.36 2.73 -3.92
C ALA A 9 43.52 1.46 -4.14
N PHE A 10 42.20 1.59 -4.03
CA PHE A 10 41.26 0.55 -4.42
C PHE A 10 41.33 0.35 -5.93
N HIS A 11 41.96 -0.73 -6.37
CA HIS A 11 41.88 -1.20 -7.75
C HIS A 11 40.43 -1.61 -8.05
N GLN A 12 39.79 -0.84 -8.91
CA GLN A 12 38.47 -1.14 -9.46
C GLN A 12 38.66 -2.17 -10.58
N GLU A 13 38.44 -3.45 -10.27
CA GLU A 13 38.29 -4.48 -11.31
C GLU A 13 36.94 -4.30 -12.01
N ALA A 14 37.00 -3.82 -13.25
CA ALA A 14 35.89 -3.74 -14.17
C ALA A 14 35.40 -5.14 -14.56
N ARG A 15 34.47 -5.71 -13.77
CA ARG A 15 33.68 -6.85 -14.23
C ARG A 15 32.65 -6.33 -15.23
N HIS A 16 32.88 -6.68 -16.49
CA HIS A 16 31.95 -6.53 -17.59
C HIS A 16 30.70 -7.38 -17.31
N GLY A 17 29.78 -6.84 -16.50
CA GLY A 17 28.41 -7.31 -16.43
C GLY A 17 27.65 -6.68 -17.57
N SER A 18 27.33 -7.47 -18.60
CA SER A 18 26.31 -7.10 -19.58
C SER A 18 25.12 -6.51 -18.84
N ILE A 19 24.70 -5.29 -19.22
CA ILE A 19 23.44 -4.69 -18.78
C ILE A 19 22.34 -5.61 -19.33
N GLY A 20 22.01 -6.63 -18.55
CA GLY A 20 20.94 -7.56 -18.87
C GLY A 20 19.66 -6.75 -18.92
N VAL A 21 18.95 -6.85 -20.03
CA VAL A 21 17.58 -6.32 -20.15
C VAL A 21 16.80 -6.87 -18.95
N VAL A 22 16.46 -5.98 -18.02
CA VAL A 22 15.64 -6.34 -16.87
C VAL A 22 14.26 -6.67 -17.43
N ASP A 23 13.88 -7.95 -17.46
CA ASP A 23 12.52 -8.33 -17.84
C ASP A 23 11.56 -7.72 -16.81
N PRO A 24 10.72 -6.74 -17.20
CA PRO A 24 9.80 -6.09 -16.27
C PRO A 24 8.76 -7.08 -15.68
N ARG A 25 8.66 -8.30 -16.25
CA ARG A 25 7.79 -9.38 -15.78
C ARG A 25 8.46 -10.32 -14.79
N ARG A 26 9.79 -10.27 -14.61
CA ARG A 26 10.48 -11.11 -13.63
C ARG A 26 10.34 -10.45 -12.26
N PRO A 27 9.61 -11.03 -11.31
CA PRO A 27 9.41 -10.41 -10.01
C PRO A 27 10.76 -10.28 -9.30
N ALA A 28 10.97 -9.12 -8.69
CA ALA A 28 12.04 -8.88 -7.74
C ALA A 28 12.09 -10.04 -6.75
N THR A 29 13.19 -10.75 -6.68
CA THR A 29 13.41 -11.71 -5.60
C THR A 29 14.57 -11.23 -4.77
N ASP A 30 14.46 -11.30 -3.45
CA ASP A 30 15.61 -11.18 -2.57
C ASP A 30 16.72 -12.10 -3.11
N PRO A 31 17.90 -11.56 -3.47
CA PRO A 31 18.92 -12.32 -4.16
C PRO A 31 19.57 -13.41 -3.30
N LYS A 32 19.30 -13.43 -1.98
CA LYS A 32 19.80 -14.44 -1.04
C LYS A 32 18.78 -15.54 -0.75
N CYS A 33 17.49 -15.22 -0.63
CA CYS A 33 16.45 -16.18 -0.23
C CYS A 33 15.36 -16.44 -1.28
N GLY A 34 15.40 -15.78 -2.45
CA GLY A 34 14.43 -16.02 -3.54
C GLY A 34 13.02 -15.51 -3.26
N VAL A 35 12.82 -14.70 -2.21
CA VAL A 35 11.50 -14.20 -1.81
C VAL A 35 11.09 -13.03 -2.68
N ARG A 36 9.89 -13.07 -3.25
CA ARG A 36 9.37 -11.96 -4.05
C ARG A 36 9.22 -10.68 -3.20
N THR A 37 9.89 -9.61 -3.61
CA THR A 37 9.91 -8.33 -2.90
C THR A 37 8.96 -7.33 -3.53
N ARG A 38 8.22 -6.61 -2.69
CA ARG A 38 7.35 -5.50 -3.07
C ARG A 38 7.67 -4.30 -2.21
N ALA A 39 7.56 -3.10 -2.76
CA ALA A 39 7.77 -1.86 -2.01
C ALA A 39 6.65 -0.85 -2.29
N ALA A 40 6.32 -0.07 -1.26
CA ALA A 40 5.46 1.10 -1.37
C ALA A 40 6.21 2.29 -0.77
N VAL A 41 6.10 3.45 -1.43
CA VAL A 41 6.70 4.71 -1.01
C VAL A 41 5.59 5.59 -0.45
N ILE A 42 5.78 6.15 0.74
CA ILE A 42 4.86 7.16 1.28
C ILE A 42 5.56 8.51 1.20
N ASP A 43 4.97 9.45 0.48
CA ASP A 43 5.46 10.82 0.41
C ASP A 43 5.04 11.59 1.66
N VAL A 44 5.95 11.63 2.64
CA VAL A 44 5.73 12.27 3.95
C VAL A 44 5.93 13.78 3.89
N ASN A 45 6.85 14.26 3.06
CA ASN A 45 7.21 15.68 2.97
C ASN A 45 6.42 16.42 1.89
N GLN A 46 5.50 15.74 1.20
CA GLN A 46 4.77 16.27 0.05
C GLN A 46 5.73 16.72 -1.06
N ASP A 47 6.85 16.00 -1.21
CA ASP A 47 7.86 16.18 -2.24
C ASP A 47 7.76 15.00 -3.22
N ALA A 48 6.88 15.17 -4.20
CA ALA A 48 6.61 14.18 -5.22
C ALA A 48 7.87 13.78 -6.00
N GLU A 49 8.80 14.71 -6.24
CA GLU A 49 10.04 14.44 -6.96
C GLU A 49 10.94 13.48 -6.16
N SER A 50 11.02 13.67 -4.84
CA SER A 50 11.76 12.75 -3.97
C SER A 50 11.13 11.36 -3.90
N ALA A 51 9.80 11.29 -3.89
CA ALA A 51 9.08 10.02 -3.98
C ALA A 51 9.36 9.30 -5.31
N GLU A 52 9.36 10.02 -6.43
CA GLU A 52 9.69 9.49 -7.76
C GLU A 52 11.13 8.99 -7.85
N ARG A 53 12.11 9.76 -7.35
CA ARG A 53 13.52 9.33 -7.27
C ARG A 53 13.67 8.04 -6.45
N THR A 54 12.90 7.91 -5.36
CA THR A 54 12.90 6.71 -4.52
C THR A 54 12.29 5.51 -5.25
N VAL A 55 11.17 5.70 -5.95
CA VAL A 55 10.55 4.66 -6.79
C VAL A 55 11.53 4.19 -7.87
N LYS A 56 12.23 5.12 -8.52
CA LYS A 56 13.27 4.79 -9.50
C LYS A 56 14.40 3.98 -8.87
N PHE A 57 14.92 4.42 -7.73
CA PHE A 57 15.98 3.70 -7.01
C PHE A 57 15.58 2.26 -6.66
N LEU A 58 14.35 2.04 -6.16
CA LEU A 58 13.83 0.70 -5.87
C LEU A 58 13.69 -0.17 -7.13
N THR A 59 13.26 0.45 -8.23
CA THR A 59 13.16 -0.24 -9.53
C THR A 59 14.55 -0.66 -10.03
N ASP A 60 15.56 0.21 -9.91
CA ASP A 60 16.95 -0.06 -10.29
C ASP A 60 17.58 -1.19 -9.42
N LEU A 61 17.14 -1.32 -8.16
CA LEU A 61 17.50 -2.45 -7.28
C LEU A 61 16.83 -3.78 -7.65
N GLY A 62 15.99 -3.77 -8.69
CA GLY A 62 15.28 -4.94 -9.17
C GLY A 62 13.92 -5.14 -8.52
N VAL A 63 13.38 -4.18 -7.75
CA VAL A 63 11.99 -4.20 -7.26
C VAL A 63 11.03 -3.95 -8.43
N SER A 64 10.82 -4.95 -9.27
CA SER A 64 9.96 -4.89 -10.45
C SER A 64 8.48 -5.09 -10.13
N GLY A 65 7.61 -4.42 -10.91
CA GLY A 65 6.20 -4.73 -11.02
C GLY A 65 5.27 -4.22 -9.92
N SER A 66 5.76 -3.61 -8.82
CA SER A 66 4.84 -3.14 -7.77
C SER A 66 5.30 -1.96 -6.90
N THR A 67 6.21 -1.11 -7.37
CA THR A 67 6.57 0.13 -6.67
C THR A 67 5.52 1.20 -6.90
N ARG A 68 4.79 1.59 -5.84
CA ARG A 68 3.80 2.69 -5.91
C ARG A 68 4.07 3.73 -4.82
N SER A 69 3.84 4.99 -5.14
CA SER A 69 3.79 6.07 -4.17
C SER A 69 2.36 6.32 -3.68
N SER A 70 2.22 6.80 -2.45
CA SER A 70 0.98 7.36 -1.90
C SER A 70 1.35 8.57 -1.04
N GLU A 71 0.45 9.54 -0.99
CA GLU A 71 0.53 10.63 -0.03
C GLU A 71 0.21 10.14 1.39
N VAL A 72 0.66 10.90 2.38
CA VAL A 72 0.18 10.77 3.76
C VAL A 72 -1.31 11.07 3.85
N ARG A 73 -2.00 10.31 4.71
CA ARG A 73 -3.42 10.46 5.02
C ARG A 73 -3.58 10.75 6.50
N GLU A 74 -4.65 11.41 6.87
CA GLU A 74 -5.00 11.94 8.19
C GLU A 74 -5.33 10.87 9.26
N PHE A 75 -4.62 9.74 9.28
CA PHE A 75 -4.90 8.63 10.19
C PHE A 75 -3.75 8.37 11.16
N GLY A 76 -4.09 7.99 12.39
CA GLY A 76 -3.10 7.69 13.44
C GLY A 76 -2.19 8.88 13.72
N ARG A 77 -0.86 8.68 13.70
CA ARG A 77 0.11 9.75 13.97
C ARG A 77 0.15 10.84 12.90
N ALA A 78 -0.36 10.57 11.70
CA ALA A 78 -0.37 11.56 10.64
C ALA A 78 -1.39 12.68 10.88
N LYS A 79 -2.32 12.51 11.83
CA LYS A 79 -3.22 13.59 12.27
C LYS A 79 -2.46 14.82 12.76
N GLU A 80 -1.45 14.60 13.57
CA GLU A 80 -0.58 15.65 14.08
C GLU A 80 0.25 16.29 12.95
N LEU A 81 0.80 15.46 12.07
CA LEU A 81 1.59 15.93 10.92
C LEU A 81 0.78 16.83 9.99
N LEU A 82 -0.49 16.50 9.75
CA LEU A 82 -1.37 17.23 8.83
C LEU A 82 -2.23 18.30 9.53
N GLY A 83 -2.23 18.34 10.86
CA GLY A 83 -3.14 19.20 11.63
C GLY A 83 -4.63 18.91 11.37
N GLN A 84 -4.97 17.66 11.01
CA GLN A 84 -6.30 17.25 10.58
C GLN A 84 -6.74 15.98 11.31
N GLU A 85 -7.98 15.95 11.81
CA GLU A 85 -8.57 14.74 12.39
C GLU A 85 -8.97 13.71 11.32
N SER A 86 -9.00 12.44 11.72
CA SER A 86 -9.41 11.34 10.87
C SER A 86 -10.84 11.56 10.37
N SER A 87 -11.04 11.42 9.06
CA SER A 87 -12.37 11.43 8.45
C SER A 87 -12.61 10.16 7.66
N LEU A 88 -13.86 9.67 7.65
CA LEU A 88 -14.24 8.53 6.81
C LEU A 88 -13.96 8.83 5.33
N SER A 89 -14.13 10.08 4.90
CA SER A 89 -13.84 10.53 3.53
C SER A 89 -12.36 10.36 3.12
N GLY A 90 -11.42 10.32 4.07
CA GLY A 90 -10.00 10.05 3.80
C GLY A 90 -9.67 8.58 3.48
N LEU A 91 -10.61 7.67 3.74
CA LEU A 91 -10.42 6.25 3.47
C LEU A 91 -10.39 5.99 1.96
N CYS A 92 -9.77 4.87 1.55
CA CYS A 92 -9.80 4.45 0.15
C CYS A 92 -11.14 3.79 -0.26
N GLY A 93 -12.15 3.79 0.62
CA GLY A 93 -13.47 3.18 0.45
C GLY A 93 -13.52 1.66 0.35
N TYR A 94 -12.47 0.97 -0.11
CA TYR A 94 -12.48 -0.49 -0.29
C TYR A 94 -12.59 -1.33 1.00
N CYS A 95 -12.64 -0.70 2.17
CA CYS A 95 -12.87 -1.37 3.45
C CYS A 95 -14.34 -1.73 3.69
N TRP A 96 -15.29 -1.22 2.89
CA TRP A 96 -16.67 -1.67 2.98
C TRP A 96 -16.87 -3.14 2.56
N SER A 97 -16.03 -3.62 1.63
CA SER A 97 -16.22 -4.91 0.95
C SER A 97 -15.27 -6.00 1.47
N GLY A 98 -15.82 -6.95 2.23
CA GLY A 98 -15.18 -8.25 2.51
C GLY A 98 -13.91 -8.23 3.36
N LYS A 99 -13.56 -7.11 4.00
CA LYS A 99 -12.35 -6.97 4.82
C LYS A 99 -12.68 -6.79 6.29
N LEU A 100 -11.75 -7.24 7.11
CA LEU A 100 -11.73 -7.06 8.56
C LEU A 100 -10.26 -7.06 9.01
N ALA A 101 -9.94 -6.21 9.99
CA ALA A 101 -8.63 -6.15 10.62
C ALA A 101 -8.80 -6.32 12.13
N VAL A 102 -8.01 -7.20 12.73
CA VAL A 102 -7.96 -7.39 14.18
C VAL A 102 -6.64 -6.81 14.67
N ALA A 103 -6.69 -5.88 15.62
CA ALA A 103 -5.51 -5.29 16.22
C ALA A 103 -4.94 -6.18 17.35
N PRO A 104 -3.68 -5.95 17.77
CA PRO A 104 -3.05 -6.75 18.83
C PRO A 104 -3.79 -6.70 20.18
N ASP A 105 -4.61 -5.67 20.42
CA ASP A 105 -5.43 -5.51 21.62
C ASP A 105 -6.81 -6.18 21.50
N GLY A 106 -7.11 -6.84 20.37
CA GLY A 106 -8.37 -7.53 20.13
C GLY A 106 -9.45 -6.69 19.44
N LYS A 107 -9.27 -5.37 19.35
CA LYS A 107 -10.23 -4.49 18.64
C LYS A 107 -10.29 -4.83 17.16
N VAL A 108 -11.50 -4.77 16.61
CA VAL A 108 -11.78 -5.13 15.23
C VAL A 108 -12.24 -3.92 14.43
N PHE A 109 -11.77 -3.81 13.18
CA PHE A 109 -12.03 -2.71 12.26
C PHE A 109 -12.32 -3.23 10.85
N THR A 110 -12.89 -2.39 9.97
CA THR A 110 -13.07 -2.75 8.55
C THR A 110 -11.76 -2.81 7.76
N CYS A 111 -10.74 -2.04 8.16
CA CYS A 111 -9.36 -2.16 7.72
C CYS A 111 -8.40 -1.44 8.69
N VAL A 112 -7.09 -1.58 8.46
CA VAL A 112 -6.05 -0.96 9.31
C VAL A 112 -6.06 0.58 9.33
N MET A 113 -6.67 1.23 8.34
CA MET A 113 -6.80 2.69 8.28
C MET A 113 -8.07 3.20 8.99
N ALA A 114 -9.04 2.32 9.27
CA ALA A 114 -10.32 2.68 9.89
C ALA A 114 -10.31 2.50 11.42
N ARG A 115 -9.16 2.75 12.06
CA ARG A 115 -8.95 2.48 13.50
C ARG A 115 -9.79 3.36 14.42
N ASP A 116 -10.24 4.52 13.94
CA ASP A 116 -11.11 5.42 14.70
C ASP A 116 -12.59 4.94 14.72
N TRP A 117 -12.93 3.90 13.94
CA TRP A 117 -14.28 3.32 13.86
C TRP A 117 -14.25 1.80 14.15
N PRO A 118 -14.08 1.38 15.42
CA PRO A 118 -14.13 -0.03 15.79
C PRO A 118 -15.52 -0.63 15.55
N VAL A 119 -15.54 -1.90 15.13
CA VAL A 119 -16.77 -2.66 14.83
C VAL A 119 -17.02 -3.82 15.79
N GLY A 120 -16.08 -4.09 16.68
CA GLY A 120 -16.17 -5.16 17.67
C GLY A 120 -14.86 -5.39 18.42
N ASP A 121 -14.86 -6.38 19.32
CA ASP A 121 -13.71 -6.71 20.17
C ASP A 121 -13.66 -8.22 20.46
N VAL A 122 -12.63 -8.90 19.96
CA VAL A 122 -12.51 -10.37 20.02
C VAL A 122 -12.45 -10.94 21.45
N PRO A 123 -11.80 -10.28 22.42
CA PRO A 123 -11.90 -10.63 23.83
C PRO A 123 -13.32 -10.74 24.40
N SER A 124 -14.29 -9.99 23.86
CA SER A 124 -15.67 -9.95 24.38
C SER A 124 -16.71 -10.59 23.45
N GLN A 125 -16.37 -10.77 22.17
CA GLN A 125 -17.26 -11.27 21.13
C GLN A 125 -16.52 -12.26 20.22
N SER A 126 -17.17 -13.34 19.81
CA SER A 126 -16.65 -14.20 18.76
C SER A 126 -16.57 -13.43 17.42
N LEU A 127 -15.63 -13.81 16.56
CA LEU A 127 -15.56 -13.24 15.20
C LEU A 127 -16.87 -13.44 14.43
N GLY A 128 -17.60 -14.54 14.67
CA GLY A 128 -18.90 -14.80 14.07
C GLY A 128 -19.94 -13.75 14.48
N GLU A 129 -20.00 -13.39 15.76
CA GLU A 129 -20.89 -12.34 16.26
C GLU A 129 -20.53 -10.97 15.69
N ILE A 130 -19.24 -10.64 15.56
CA ILE A 130 -18.79 -9.38 14.96
C ILE A 130 -19.13 -9.33 13.47
N LEU A 131 -18.92 -10.44 12.74
CA LEU A 131 -19.19 -10.52 11.31
C LEU A 131 -20.67 -10.37 10.96
N HIS A 132 -21.56 -10.88 11.81
CA HIS A 132 -23.02 -10.75 11.66
C HIS A 132 -23.59 -9.59 12.49
N GLY A 133 -22.73 -8.81 13.15
CA GLY A 133 -23.12 -7.74 14.04
C GLY A 133 -23.60 -6.49 13.31
N GLY A 134 -24.53 -5.77 13.94
CA GLY A 134 -25.10 -4.54 13.37
C GLY A 134 -24.08 -3.43 13.16
N GLU A 135 -23.04 -3.35 13.99
CA GLU A 135 -22.03 -2.29 13.92
C GLU A 135 -21.14 -2.43 12.68
N LEU A 136 -20.70 -3.64 12.36
CA LEU A 136 -19.98 -3.90 11.11
C LEU A 136 -20.83 -3.56 9.89
N ALA A 137 -22.11 -3.96 9.88
CA ALA A 137 -23.03 -3.64 8.80
C ALA A 137 -23.26 -2.12 8.66
N ARG A 138 -23.37 -1.40 9.78
CA ARG A 138 -23.53 0.06 9.82
C ARG A 138 -22.33 0.77 9.22
N ILE A 139 -21.11 0.50 9.71
CA ILE A 139 -19.88 1.14 9.23
C ILE A 139 -19.60 0.80 7.77
N ARG A 140 -19.83 -0.44 7.33
CA ARG A 140 -19.68 -0.82 5.91
C ARG A 140 -20.62 -0.03 5.01
N ARG A 141 -21.89 0.12 5.41
CA ARG A 141 -22.86 0.93 4.66
C ARG A 141 -22.43 2.39 4.60
N GLU A 142 -22.00 2.96 5.72
CA GLU A 142 -21.53 4.34 5.78
C GLU A 142 -20.33 4.59 4.86
N ILE A 143 -19.31 3.71 4.88
CA ILE A 143 -18.16 3.79 3.98
C ILE A 143 -18.59 3.62 2.52
N HIS A 144 -19.49 2.68 2.24
CA HIS A 144 -19.99 2.45 0.89
C HIS A 144 -20.68 3.69 0.32
N GLU A 145 -21.59 4.28 1.10
CA GLU A 145 -22.42 5.41 0.66
C GLU A 145 -21.64 6.72 0.58
N THR A 146 -20.77 6.99 1.56
CA THR A 146 -20.11 8.30 1.68
C THR A 146 -18.73 8.38 1.02
N VAL A 147 -18.08 7.23 0.80
CA VAL A 147 -16.70 7.18 0.28
C VAL A 147 -16.65 6.42 -1.04
N TRP A 148 -17.22 5.22 -1.10
CA TRP A 148 -17.10 4.37 -2.27
C TRP A 148 -17.96 4.84 -3.44
N LEU A 149 -19.27 5.06 -3.24
CA LEU A 149 -20.19 5.49 -4.29
C LEU A 149 -19.76 6.80 -4.97
N PRO A 150 -19.42 7.89 -4.25
CA PRO A 150 -19.04 9.15 -4.90
C PRO A 150 -17.81 8.99 -5.78
N ALA A 151 -16.81 8.24 -5.31
CA ALA A 151 -15.57 8.06 -6.03
C ALA A 151 -15.57 6.92 -7.06
N THR A 152 -16.69 6.19 -7.19
CA THR A 152 -16.92 5.23 -8.28
C THR A 152 -17.98 5.70 -9.27
N ALA A 153 -18.66 6.81 -8.98
CA ALA A 153 -19.66 7.40 -9.87
C ALA A 153 -19.05 7.91 -11.20
N ASP A 154 -17.75 8.20 -11.22
CA ASP A 154 -17.04 8.59 -12.43
C ASP A 154 -16.75 7.38 -13.35
N LYS A 155 -17.19 7.49 -14.61
CA LYS A 155 -17.22 6.41 -15.62
C LYS A 155 -15.87 6.14 -16.28
N GLU A 156 -14.83 6.91 -15.99
CA GLU A 156 -13.48 6.69 -16.54
C GLU A 156 -12.72 5.51 -15.90
N ARG A 157 -13.36 4.81 -14.96
CA ARG A 157 -12.80 3.64 -14.30
C ARG A 157 -12.84 2.39 -15.16
N CYS A 158 -11.90 1.48 -14.91
CA CYS A 158 -11.85 0.20 -15.61
C CYS A 158 -13.23 -0.49 -15.52
N PRO A 159 -13.84 -0.88 -16.66
CA PRO A 159 -15.19 -1.47 -16.67
C PRO A 159 -15.26 -2.85 -16.00
N GLN A 160 -14.11 -3.39 -15.58
CA GLN A 160 -13.97 -4.70 -14.97
C GLN A 160 -13.79 -4.52 -13.45
N THR A 161 -14.91 -4.55 -12.74
CA THR A 161 -14.96 -4.62 -11.28
C THR A 161 -14.16 -5.84 -10.80
N CYS A 162 -13.20 -5.63 -9.91
CA CYS A 162 -12.39 -6.72 -9.33
C CYS A 162 -13.22 -7.45 -8.26
N GLY A 163 -14.21 -8.23 -8.70
CA GLY A 163 -14.86 -9.25 -7.88
C GLY A 163 -14.00 -10.51 -7.82
N PRO A 164 -14.04 -11.27 -6.71
CA PRO A 164 -13.29 -12.54 -6.59
C PRO A 164 -13.69 -13.59 -7.65
N ASP A 165 -14.87 -13.43 -8.27
CA ASP A 165 -15.44 -14.36 -9.25
C ASP A 165 -15.31 -13.90 -10.72
N LEU A 166 -14.66 -12.75 -10.96
CA LEU A 166 -14.49 -12.20 -12.31
C LEU A 166 -13.07 -12.44 -12.80
N ALA A 167 -12.94 -13.29 -13.82
CA ALA A 167 -11.72 -13.54 -14.56
C ALA A 167 -11.30 -12.29 -15.36
N CYS A 168 -10.76 -11.28 -14.69
CA CYS A 168 -9.97 -10.25 -15.35
C CYS A 168 -8.65 -10.90 -15.81
N PRO A 169 -8.19 -10.67 -17.05
CA PRO A 169 -6.86 -11.11 -17.48
C PRO A 169 -5.71 -10.31 -16.82
N CYS A 170 -6.02 -9.51 -15.80
CA CYS A 170 -5.07 -8.62 -15.16
C CYS A 170 -4.46 -9.27 -13.91
N ASP A 171 -3.16 -9.57 -13.98
CA ASP A 171 -2.34 -9.67 -12.78
C ASP A 171 -2.60 -8.41 -11.92
N PRO A 172 -2.96 -8.54 -10.64
CA PRO A 172 -3.13 -7.41 -9.72
C PRO A 172 -1.91 -6.46 -9.69
N LEU A 173 -0.73 -6.95 -10.10
CA LEU A 173 0.51 -6.21 -10.22
C LEU A 173 0.62 -5.39 -11.52
N LEU A 174 -0.08 -5.77 -12.58
CA LEU A 174 0.04 -5.17 -13.92
C LEU A 174 -1.04 -4.14 -14.24
N CYS A 175 -2.15 -4.10 -13.51
CA CYS A 175 -3.19 -3.10 -13.76
C CYS A 175 -2.95 -1.81 -12.95
N PRO A 176 -2.49 -0.70 -13.59
CA PRO A 176 -2.31 0.57 -12.90
C PRO A 176 -3.63 1.19 -12.42
N LYS A 177 -4.77 0.79 -12.99
CA LYS A 177 -6.10 1.37 -12.70
C LYS A 177 -6.89 0.62 -11.61
N CYS A 178 -6.62 -0.66 -11.35
CA CYS A 178 -7.52 -1.51 -10.56
C CYS A 178 -7.08 -1.82 -9.13
N CYS A 179 -5.77 -1.84 -8.81
CA CYS A 179 -5.29 -2.32 -7.50
C CYS A 179 -4.16 -1.46 -6.91
N GLY A 180 -4.22 -0.14 -7.09
CA GLY A 180 -3.38 0.79 -6.34
C GLY A 180 -3.93 1.07 -4.93
N PRO A 181 -3.14 1.62 -4.01
CA PRO A 181 -3.65 2.33 -2.83
C PRO A 181 -4.30 3.66 -3.29
N THR A 182 -5.24 3.59 -4.22
CA THR A 182 -5.94 4.76 -4.75
C THR A 182 -6.65 5.46 -3.60
N ARG A 183 -6.36 6.75 -3.39
CA ARG A 183 -7.41 7.62 -2.88
C ARG A 183 -8.53 7.55 -3.90
N LEU A 184 -9.71 7.27 -3.41
CA LEU A 184 -10.95 7.52 -4.12
C LEU A 184 -11.07 9.05 -4.15
N ARG A 185 -10.49 9.70 -5.16
CA ARG A 185 -10.77 11.10 -5.48
C ARG A 185 -11.97 11.13 -6.40
#